data_AF-A0A2U3NR29-F1
#
_entry.id   AF-A0A2U3NR29-F1
#
_cell.length_a   1.000
_cell.length_b   1.000
_cell.length_c   1.000
_cell.angle_alpha   90.00
_cell.angle_beta   90.00
_cell.angle_gamma   90.00
#
_symmetry.space_group_name_H-M   'P 1'
#
loop_
_entity.id
_entity.type
_entity.pdbx_description
1 polymer ?
#
loop_
_entity_poly.entity_id
_entity_poly.type
_entity_poly.pdbx_seq_one_letter_code
_entity_poly.pdbx_strand_id
1 'polypeptide(L)'
;MRKVGDVRKKVQSVADAAKESLAAELDRLRQRREQLELEVRNDRGMTGDHGDAAEAIQRAEELVVLADRINELDRRLRTDPSHDEGSELLPGGTEVKLKFSDGEVVTMHVISIVEETPVGREAETLTARSPLALALVGHKAGDTVTYTTPQGENQVELISMKLPK
;
A
#
# COMPACT_ATOMS: atom_id res chain seq x y z
N MET A 1 -6.33 27.09 33.09
CA MET A 1 -6.26 26.68 31.67
C MET A 1 -4.80 26.48 31.29
N ARG A 2 -4.33 25.24 31.08
CA ARG A 2 -3.10 24.84 30.36
C ARG A 2 -2.85 23.35 30.66
N LYS A 3 -3.18 22.43 29.74
CA LYS A 3 -2.47 21.13 29.57
C LYS A 3 -2.92 20.20 28.44
N VAL A 4 -3.81 20.62 27.53
CA VAL A 4 -4.29 19.70 26.46
C VAL A 4 -3.31 19.59 25.27
N GLY A 5 -2.46 20.60 25.03
CA GLY A 5 -1.52 20.63 23.89
C GLY A 5 -0.28 19.73 24.03
N ASP A 6 0.20 19.47 25.25
CA ASP A 6 1.42 18.68 25.49
C ASP A 6 1.22 17.18 25.24
N VAL A 7 0.01 16.67 25.50
CA VAL A 7 -0.28 15.24 25.41
C VAL A 7 -0.37 14.80 23.94
N ARG A 8 -1.00 15.59 23.07
CA ARG A 8 -1.10 15.27 21.62
C ARG A 8 0.26 15.22 20.94
N LYS A 9 1.12 16.20 21.22
CA LYS A 9 2.47 16.25 20.62
C LYS A 9 3.34 15.06 21.02
N LYS A 10 3.17 14.58 22.26
CA LYS A 10 3.91 13.44 22.80
C LYS A 10 3.42 12.10 22.23
N VAL A 11 2.12 11.95 22.02
CA VAL A 11 1.54 10.75 21.37
C VAL A 11 1.97 10.67 19.91
N GLN A 12 1.95 11.80 19.19
CA GLN A 12 2.42 11.86 17.81
C GLN A 12 3.91 11.46 17.69
N SER A 13 4.78 12.00 18.56
CA SER A 13 6.20 11.66 18.52
C SER A 13 6.51 10.18 18.81
N VAL A 14 5.66 9.51 19.59
CA VAL A 14 5.83 8.08 19.90
C VAL A 14 5.35 7.21 18.73
N ALA A 15 4.26 7.60 18.07
CA ALA A 15 3.78 6.94 16.86
C ALA A 15 4.79 7.08 15.70
N ASP A 16 5.37 8.27 15.52
CA ASP A 16 6.39 8.52 14.49
C ASP A 16 7.66 7.70 14.74
N ALA A 17 8.13 7.62 15.99
CA ALA A 17 9.28 6.79 16.36
C ALA A 17 9.01 5.28 16.19
N ALA A 18 7.78 4.82 16.46
CA ALA A 18 7.39 3.44 16.22
C ALA A 18 7.37 3.10 14.72
N LYS A 19 6.91 4.03 13.87
CA LYS A 19 6.96 3.88 12.40
C LYS A 19 8.39 3.84 11.88
N GLU A 20 9.26 4.73 12.32
CA GLU A 20 10.68 4.72 11.94
C GLU A 20 11.34 3.40 12.34
N SER A 21 11.04 2.88 13.53
CA SER A 21 11.56 1.58 13.96
C SER A 21 11.08 0.43 13.07
N LEU A 22 9.79 0.42 12.70
CA LEU A 22 9.23 -0.61 11.82
C LEU A 22 9.77 -0.49 10.38
N ALA A 23 9.97 0.72 9.88
CA ALA A 23 10.59 0.96 8.57
C ALA A 23 12.05 0.52 8.55
N ALA A 24 12.80 0.80 9.62
CA ALA A 24 14.17 0.32 9.79
C ALA A 24 14.25 -1.22 9.89
N GLU A 25 13.29 -1.86 10.56
CA GLU A 25 13.19 -3.33 10.58
C GLU A 25 12.89 -3.89 9.19
N LEU A 26 11.97 -3.28 8.44
CA LEU A 26 11.62 -3.67 7.08
C LEU A 26 12.83 -3.61 6.14
N ASP A 27 13.61 -2.52 6.19
CA ASP A 27 14.82 -2.36 5.38
C ASP A 27 15.88 -3.40 5.71
N ARG A 28 16.08 -3.71 6.99
CA ARG A 28 17.00 -4.79 7.41
C ARG A 28 16.58 -6.15 6.87
N LEU A 29 15.28 -6.46 6.93
CA LEU A 29 14.76 -7.72 6.40
C LEU A 29 14.88 -7.81 4.88
N ARG A 30 14.68 -6.70 4.16
CA ARG A 30 14.91 -6.63 2.71
C ARG A 30 16.37 -6.89 2.35
N GLN A 31 17.31 -6.26 3.05
CA GLN A 31 18.74 -6.49 2.86
C GLN A 31 19.12 -7.95 3.14
N ARG A 32 18.57 -8.54 4.21
CA ARG A 32 18.80 -9.96 4.53
C ARG A 32 18.27 -10.89 3.45
N ARG A 33 17.08 -10.62 2.89
CA ARG A 33 16.50 -11.39 1.79
C ARG A 33 17.39 -11.34 0.55
N GLU A 34 17.87 -10.16 0.17
CA GLU A 34 18.75 -9.97 -0.99
C GLU A 34 20.07 -10.75 -0.83
N GLN A 35 20.69 -10.69 0.35
CA GLN A 35 21.89 -11.48 0.64
C GLN A 35 21.63 -12.99 0.52
N LEU A 36 20.53 -13.48 1.09
CA LEU A 36 20.19 -14.90 1.06
C LEU A 36 19.84 -15.38 -0.37
N GLU A 37 19.21 -14.53 -1.19
CA GLU A 37 18.96 -14.82 -2.61
C GLU A 37 20.27 -14.97 -3.40
N LEU A 38 21.29 -14.15 -3.09
CA LEU A 38 22.62 -14.26 -3.69
C LEU A 38 23.33 -15.55 -3.26
N GLU A 39 23.27 -15.90 -1.97
CA GLU A 39 23.83 -17.16 -1.44
C GLU A 39 23.18 -18.39 -2.10
N VAL A 40 21.85 -18.42 -2.19
CA VAL A 40 21.12 -19.51 -2.87
C VAL A 40 21.47 -19.58 -4.36
N ARG A 41 21.68 -18.44 -5.03
CA ARG A 41 22.05 -18.40 -6.45
C ARG A 41 23.46 -18.94 -6.69
N ASN A 42 24.40 -18.61 -5.81
CA ASN A 42 25.80 -19.06 -5.93
C ASN A 42 25.93 -20.58 -5.70
N ASP A 43 25.05 -21.18 -4.90
CA ASP A 43 25.13 -22.60 -4.56
C ASP A 43 24.46 -23.54 -5.57
N ARG A 44 23.60 -23.00 -6.46
CA ARG A 44 22.97 -23.77 -7.54
C ARG A 44 23.96 -24.37 -8.57
N GLY A 45 25.26 -24.09 -8.44
CA GLY A 45 26.34 -24.68 -9.26
C GLY A 45 27.28 -25.64 -8.53
N MET A 46 27.08 -25.89 -7.22
CA MET A 46 28.02 -26.61 -6.34
C MET A 46 27.39 -27.82 -5.63
N THR A 47 26.40 -28.50 -6.24
CA THR A 47 25.73 -29.64 -5.60
C THR A 47 26.59 -30.91 -5.67
N GLY A 48 27.27 -31.25 -4.57
CA GLY A 48 28.17 -32.40 -4.48
C GLY A 48 27.63 -33.55 -3.63
N ASP A 49 26.84 -33.29 -2.58
CA ASP A 49 26.26 -34.33 -1.73
C ASP A 49 24.83 -34.01 -1.19
N HIS A 50 24.25 -34.97 -0.44
CA HIS A 50 22.89 -34.85 0.14
C HIS A 50 22.76 -33.72 1.18
N GLY A 51 23.86 -33.31 1.82
CA GLY A 51 23.91 -32.20 2.76
C GLY A 51 23.70 -30.86 2.05
N ASP A 52 24.36 -30.67 0.91
CA ASP A 52 24.20 -29.46 0.08
C ASP A 52 22.74 -29.27 -0.38
N ALA A 53 22.06 -30.38 -0.70
CA ALA A 53 20.64 -30.35 -1.07
C ALA A 53 19.74 -29.96 0.10
N ALA A 54 20.03 -30.44 1.32
CA ALA A 54 19.28 -30.08 2.52
C ALA A 54 19.45 -28.60 2.90
N GLU A 55 20.67 -28.07 2.80
CA GLU A 55 20.95 -26.65 3.05
C GLU A 55 20.27 -25.74 2.02
N ALA A 56 20.22 -26.15 0.75
CA ALA A 56 19.51 -25.41 -0.28
C ALA A 56 17.99 -25.34 -0.02
N ILE A 57 17.40 -26.43 0.47
CA ILE A 57 15.98 -26.47 0.87
C ILE A 57 15.74 -25.56 2.07
N GLN A 58 16.57 -25.65 3.11
CA GLN A 58 16.44 -24.81 4.31
C GLN A 58 16.52 -23.31 3.98
N ARG A 59 17.43 -22.92 3.08
CA ARG A 59 17.55 -21.51 2.66
C ARG A 59 16.36 -21.04 1.82
N ALA A 60 15.78 -21.91 1.00
CA ALA A 60 14.54 -21.60 0.29
C ALA A 60 13.36 -21.38 1.26
N GLU A 61 13.27 -22.17 2.33
CA GLU A 61 12.27 -21.98 3.38
C GLU A 61 12.47 -20.66 4.14
N GLU A 62 13.72 -20.30 4.47
CA GLU A 62 14.04 -19.02 5.12
C GLU A 62 13.64 -17.83 4.23
N LEU A 63 13.82 -17.92 2.91
CA LEU A 63 13.35 -16.89 1.97
C LEU A 63 11.82 -16.70 2.00
N VAL A 64 11.04 -17.78 2.11
CA VAL A 64 9.58 -17.71 2.21
C VAL A 64 9.17 -17.02 3.51
N VAL A 65 9.76 -17.42 4.63
CA VAL A 65 9.49 -16.81 5.95
C VAL A 65 9.85 -15.32 5.96
N LEU A 66 10.99 -14.94 5.37
CA LEU A 66 11.39 -13.54 5.24
C LEU A 66 10.41 -12.75 4.37
N ALA A 67 9.94 -13.31 3.25
CA ALA A 67 8.98 -12.66 2.37
C ALA A 67 7.64 -12.40 3.08
N ASP A 68 7.13 -13.38 3.83
CA ASP A 68 5.89 -13.24 4.61
C ASP A 68 6.01 -12.14 5.67
N ARG A 69 7.14 -12.09 6.38
CA ARG A 69 7.40 -11.07 7.40
C ARG A 69 7.51 -9.67 6.81
N ILE A 70 8.18 -9.54 5.66
CA ILE A 70 8.26 -8.28 4.91
C ILE A 70 6.85 -7.83 4.51
N ASN A 71 6.02 -8.72 3.97
CA ASN A 71 4.65 -8.40 3.57
C ASN A 71 3.75 -8.01 4.74
N GLU A 72 3.93 -8.63 5.91
CA GLU A 72 3.24 -8.27 7.14
C GLU A 72 3.61 -6.85 7.61
N LEU A 73 4.90 -6.55 7.71
CA LEU A 73 5.40 -5.25 8.16
C LEU A 73 5.04 -4.13 7.19
N ASP A 74 5.13 -4.39 5.89
CA ASP A 74 4.73 -3.45 4.83
C ASP A 74 3.23 -3.13 4.92
N ARG A 75 2.37 -4.13 5.18
CA ARG A 75 0.94 -3.91 5.46
C ARG A 75 0.71 -3.10 6.74
N ARG A 76 1.39 -3.41 7.83
CA ARG A 76 1.25 -2.66 9.10
C ARG A 76 1.64 -1.20 8.95
N LEU A 77 2.73 -0.90 8.22
CA LEU A 77 3.14 0.47 7.91
C LEU A 77 2.11 1.19 7.01
N ARG A 78 1.41 0.46 6.13
CA ARG A 78 0.37 1.01 5.24
C ARG A 78 -0.98 1.25 5.94
N THR A 79 -1.30 0.51 6.99
CA THR A 79 -2.64 0.52 7.63
C THR A 79 -2.70 1.35 8.92
N ASP A 80 -1.66 2.09 9.30
CA ASP A 80 -1.70 2.92 10.50
C ASP A 80 -2.76 4.06 10.38
N PRO A 81 -3.81 4.06 11.22
CA PRO A 81 -4.88 5.06 11.20
C PRO A 81 -4.48 6.42 11.80
N SER A 82 -3.22 6.61 12.23
CA SER A 82 -2.75 7.84 12.88
C SER A 82 -2.52 9.03 11.92
N HIS A 83 -3.17 9.05 10.75
CA HIS A 83 -3.18 10.19 9.83
C HIS A 83 -4.61 10.68 9.62
N ASP A 84 -5.23 11.06 10.74
CA ASP A 84 -6.52 11.74 10.78
C ASP A 84 -6.26 13.21 11.16
N GLU A 85 -5.57 13.96 10.30
CA GLU A 85 -5.65 15.43 10.20
C GLU A 85 -5.36 15.87 8.74
N GLY A 86 -6.33 15.65 7.84
CA GLY A 86 -6.49 16.42 6.60
C GLY A 86 -5.74 15.96 5.33
N SER A 87 -6.49 15.35 4.39
CA SER A 87 -6.33 15.53 2.93
C SER A 87 -5.11 14.93 2.22
N GLU A 88 -4.82 13.64 2.38
CA GLU A 88 -3.98 12.92 1.40
C GLU A 88 -4.63 11.68 0.78
N LEU A 89 -5.67 11.10 1.38
CA LEU A 89 -6.33 9.90 0.85
C LEU A 89 -7.85 9.99 1.00
N LEU A 90 -8.58 9.44 0.02
CA LEU A 90 -10.03 9.23 0.16
C LEU A 90 -10.29 8.12 1.19
N PRO A 91 -11.26 8.30 2.12
CA PRO A 91 -11.63 7.26 3.06
C PRO A 91 -12.08 5.97 2.36
N GLY A 92 -11.70 4.82 2.89
CA GLY A 92 -12.28 3.53 2.48
C GLY A 92 -13.80 3.54 2.62
N GLY A 93 -14.51 3.00 1.63
CA GLY A 93 -15.96 3.07 1.53
C GLY A 93 -16.50 4.30 0.79
N THR A 94 -15.64 5.20 0.31
CA THR A 94 -16.07 6.32 -0.54
C THR A 94 -16.55 5.81 -1.89
N GLU A 95 -17.73 6.24 -2.32
CA GLU A 95 -18.28 5.92 -3.64
C GLU A 95 -18.03 7.12 -4.57
N VAL A 96 -17.39 6.87 -5.72
CA VAL A 96 -17.13 7.88 -6.75
C VAL A 96 -17.76 7.47 -8.07
N LYS A 97 -18.36 8.41 -8.77
CA LYS A 97 -18.86 8.23 -10.12
C LYS A 97 -18.03 9.07 -11.07
N LEU A 98 -17.36 8.41 -12.00
CA LEU A 98 -16.41 9.02 -12.92
C LEU A 98 -16.90 8.86 -14.36
N LYS A 99 -16.59 9.85 -15.19
CA LYS A 99 -16.78 9.76 -16.64
C LYS A 99 -15.42 9.83 -17.32
N PHE A 100 -15.11 8.79 -18.08
CA PHE A 100 -13.87 8.68 -18.84
C PHE A 100 -13.96 9.42 -20.18
N SER A 101 -12.82 9.63 -20.83
CA SER A 101 -12.70 10.39 -22.08
C SER A 101 -13.45 9.76 -23.26
N ASP A 102 -13.68 8.45 -23.22
CA ASP A 102 -14.51 7.71 -24.18
C ASP A 102 -16.03 7.88 -23.96
N GLY A 103 -16.41 8.58 -22.89
CA GLY A 103 -17.79 8.80 -22.49
C GLY A 103 -18.35 7.72 -21.56
N GLU A 104 -17.56 6.69 -21.20
CA GLU A 104 -17.97 5.66 -20.25
C GLU A 104 -18.14 6.27 -18.85
N VAL A 105 -19.23 5.88 -18.17
CA VAL A 105 -19.52 6.33 -16.80
C VAL A 105 -19.48 5.14 -15.87
N VAL A 106 -18.53 5.14 -14.95
CA VAL A 106 -18.27 4.04 -14.02
C VAL A 106 -18.45 4.52 -12.58
N THR A 107 -19.14 3.70 -11.78
CA THR A 107 -19.19 3.89 -10.32
C THR A 107 -18.13 2.99 -9.69
N MET A 108 -17.24 3.58 -8.91
CA MET A 108 -16.16 2.89 -8.22
C MET A 108 -16.23 3.10 -6.71
N HIS A 109 -15.77 2.10 -5.95
CA HIS A 109 -15.69 2.15 -4.50
C HIS A 109 -14.24 2.21 -4.05
N VAL A 110 -13.92 3.19 -3.21
CA VAL A 110 -12.61 3.33 -2.61
C VAL A 110 -12.41 2.24 -1.58
N ILE A 111 -11.39 1.40 -1.74
CA ILE A 111 -10.98 0.37 -0.79
C ILE A 111 -9.59 0.69 -0.24
N SER A 112 -9.34 0.30 1.01
CA SER A 112 -8.07 0.63 1.69
C SER A 112 -7.01 -0.42 1.42
N ILE A 113 -7.43 -1.68 1.27
CA ILE A 113 -6.56 -2.82 0.95
C ILE A 113 -7.14 -3.61 -0.23
N VAL A 114 -6.26 -4.17 -1.06
CA VAL A 114 -6.66 -4.90 -2.28
C VAL A 114 -7.50 -6.13 -1.93
N GLU A 115 -7.26 -6.74 -0.77
CA GLU A 115 -8.02 -7.90 -0.28
C GLU A 115 -9.50 -7.60 0.02
N GLU A 116 -9.93 -6.33 0.04
CA GLU A 116 -11.34 -5.92 0.16
C GLU A 116 -12.10 -5.94 -1.19
N THR A 117 -11.41 -6.22 -2.30
CA THR A 117 -12.03 -6.27 -3.62
C THR A 117 -13.02 -7.44 -3.69
N PRO A 118 -14.33 -7.21 -3.90
CA PRO A 118 -15.27 -8.29 -4.10
C PRO A 118 -14.90 -9.07 -5.38
N VAL A 119 -14.90 -10.40 -5.30
CA VAL A 119 -14.60 -11.27 -6.45
C VAL A 119 -15.50 -10.91 -7.64
N GLY A 120 -14.89 -10.58 -8.78
CA GLY A 120 -15.61 -10.18 -10.00
C GLY A 120 -16.03 -8.72 -10.08
N ARG A 121 -15.59 -7.86 -9.14
CA ARG A 121 -15.84 -6.40 -9.16
C ARG A 121 -14.56 -5.57 -9.20
N GLU A 122 -13.46 -6.14 -9.69
CA GLU A 122 -12.16 -5.45 -9.75
C GLU A 122 -12.24 -4.12 -10.52
N ALA A 123 -13.05 -4.07 -11.59
CA ALA A 123 -13.31 -2.87 -12.38
C ALA A 123 -14.14 -1.79 -11.64
N GLU A 124 -14.84 -2.15 -10.56
CA GLU A 124 -15.65 -1.24 -9.73
C GLU A 124 -14.94 -0.86 -8.43
N THR A 125 -13.67 -1.23 -8.27
CA THR A 125 -12.89 -0.96 -7.06
C THR A 125 -11.70 -0.05 -7.33
N LEU A 126 -11.49 0.90 -6.44
CA LEU A 126 -10.44 1.90 -6.53
C LEU A 126 -9.63 1.86 -5.24
N THR A 127 -8.34 1.55 -5.28
CA THR A 127 -7.54 1.60 -4.04
C THR A 127 -7.27 3.04 -3.64
N ALA A 128 -7.34 3.37 -2.35
CA ALA A 128 -7.16 4.72 -1.83
C ALA A 128 -5.82 5.37 -2.24
N ARG A 129 -4.78 4.55 -2.46
CA ARG A 129 -3.44 4.97 -2.88
C ARG A 129 -3.20 4.93 -4.39
N SER A 130 -4.21 4.59 -5.18
CA SER A 130 -4.08 4.64 -6.65
C SER A 130 -3.86 6.09 -7.12
N PRO A 131 -3.14 6.30 -8.24
CA PRO A 131 -2.96 7.64 -8.80
C PRO A 131 -4.28 8.37 -9.03
N LEU A 132 -5.32 7.64 -9.42
CA LEU A 132 -6.67 8.17 -9.61
C LEU A 132 -7.33 8.57 -8.28
N ALA A 133 -7.30 7.72 -7.25
CA ALA A 133 -7.86 8.07 -5.93
C ALA A 133 -7.18 9.29 -5.30
N LEU A 134 -5.85 9.36 -5.42
CA LEU A 134 -5.06 10.50 -4.95
C LEU A 134 -5.44 11.79 -5.70
N ALA A 135 -5.59 11.70 -7.02
CA ALA A 135 -5.98 12.84 -7.84
C ALA A 135 -7.41 13.33 -7.56
N LEU A 136 -8.28 12.49 -6.98
CA LEU A 136 -9.65 12.88 -6.61
C LEU A 136 -9.73 13.59 -5.24
N VAL A 137 -8.67 13.57 -4.43
CA VAL A 137 -8.66 14.22 -3.12
C VAL A 137 -8.83 15.74 -3.28
N GLY A 138 -9.81 16.31 -2.59
CA GLY A 138 -10.09 17.75 -2.63
C GLY A 138 -10.89 18.23 -3.84
N HIS A 139 -11.20 17.35 -4.80
CA HIS A 139 -12.05 17.65 -5.95
C HIS A 139 -13.54 17.48 -5.64
N LYS A 140 -14.37 18.13 -6.44
CA LYS A 140 -15.83 18.14 -6.32
C LYS A 140 -16.49 17.73 -7.64
N ALA A 141 -17.78 17.38 -7.54
CA ALA A 141 -18.59 17.04 -8.71
C ALA A 141 -18.53 18.16 -9.77
N GLY A 142 -18.26 17.78 -11.02
CA GLY A 142 -18.03 18.66 -12.16
C GLY A 142 -16.56 18.95 -12.46
N ASP A 143 -15.62 18.59 -11.58
CA ASP A 143 -14.20 18.80 -11.84
C ASP A 143 -13.64 17.75 -12.81
N THR A 144 -12.77 18.18 -13.73
CA THR A 144 -11.93 17.29 -14.53
C THR A 144 -10.61 17.06 -13.80
N VAL A 145 -10.29 15.79 -13.56
CA VAL A 145 -9.12 15.34 -12.80
C VAL A 145 -8.17 14.62 -13.76
N THR A 146 -6.90 15.03 -13.72
CA THR A 146 -5.83 14.37 -14.49
C THR A 146 -5.05 13.43 -13.58
N TYR A 147 -4.79 12.21 -14.04
CA TYR A 147 -4.04 11.20 -13.30
C TYR A 147 -3.07 10.46 -14.22
N THR A 148 -1.97 9.98 -13.65
CA THR A 148 -0.92 9.30 -14.40
C THR A 148 -1.13 7.78 -14.38
N THR A 149 -1.01 7.16 -15.54
CA THR A 149 -0.92 5.71 -15.70
C THR A 149 0.44 5.34 -16.31
N PRO A 150 0.89 4.08 -16.24
CA PRO A 150 2.11 3.64 -16.93
C PRO A 150 2.09 3.89 -18.44
N GLN A 151 0.91 4.08 -19.05
CA GLN A 151 0.73 4.35 -20.47
C GLN A 151 0.67 5.86 -20.82
N GLY A 152 0.67 6.75 -19.81
CA GLY A 152 0.55 8.19 -19.99
C GLY A 152 -0.44 8.85 -19.03
N GLU A 153 -0.60 10.17 -19.18
CA GLU A 153 -1.61 10.94 -18.46
C GLU A 153 -3.00 10.70 -19.05
N ASN A 154 -3.98 10.50 -18.17
CA ASN A 154 -5.39 10.33 -18.51
C ASN A 154 -6.24 11.34 -17.73
N GLN A 155 -7.44 11.62 -18.23
CA GLN A 155 -8.39 12.54 -17.60
C GLN A 155 -9.73 11.86 -17.36
N VAL A 156 -10.34 12.19 -16.23
CA VAL A 156 -11.72 11.81 -15.89
C VAL A 156 -12.48 13.01 -15.37
N GLU A 157 -13.79 13.04 -15.62
CA GLU A 157 -14.70 13.99 -15.00
C GLU A 157 -15.34 13.35 -13.77
N LEU A 158 -15.24 14.01 -12.61
CA LEU A 158 -15.88 13.57 -11.39
C LEU A 158 -17.36 13.95 -11.42
N ILE A 159 -18.26 12.97 -11.58
CA ILE A 159 -19.70 13.21 -11.65
C ILE A 159 -20.31 13.35 -10.25
N SER A 160 -19.90 12.49 -9.31
CA SER A 160 -20.35 12.56 -7.92
C SER A 160 -19.38 11.85 -6.98
N MET A 161 -19.28 12.34 -5.74
CA MET A 161 -18.52 11.71 -4.67
C MET A 161 -19.40 11.61 -3.43
N LYS A 162 -19.42 10.43 -2.79
CA LYS A 162 -20.16 10.16 -1.57
C LYS A 162 -19.21 9.54 -0.55
N LEU A 163 -18.89 10.32 0.47
CA LEU A 163 -18.08 9.86 1.59
C LEU A 163 -18.87 8.87 2.46
N PRO A 164 -18.21 7.88 3.08
CA PRO A 164 -18.84 6.99 4.05
C PRO A 164 -19.37 7.79 5.25
N LYS A 165 -20.46 7.31 5.85
CA LYS A 165 -21.08 7.92 7.04
C LYS A 165 -20.45 7.41 8.33
#